data_AF-A0A4Y9A991-F1
#
_entry.id   AF-A0A4Y9A991-F1
#
_cell.length_a   1.000
_cell.length_b   1.000
_cell.length_c   1.000
_cell.angle_alpha   90.00
_cell.angle_beta   90.00
_cell.angle_gamma   90.00
#
_symmetry.space_group_name_H-M   'P 1'
#
loop_
_entity.id
_entity.type
_entity.pdbx_description
1 polymer ?
#
loop_
_entity_poly.entity_id
_entity_poly.type
_entity_poly.pdbx_seq_one_letter_code
_entity_poly.pdbx_strand_id
1 'polypeptide(L)'
;MILKQFKPFWSYDITKTENWLTSMAAKGWHFAELNIFTRQFFFEKGEPNEATFRIQYDKTAEVPVSIEDSGWEYVYQRRKWNILRNQDPASGISAFPVRDGIIKRNYILRNVFGGIFLYHLFTFIIFLFITGSILLSSEGGSFKVVGSPFWILTITAWILMWTFVPYSAFKLHQSVKQLSDFSKATDFEMLPASKTGSIITKWKFGWNYEPDKLEQWLEEMEQAGYNLMRISTAGLKFHFVQGTPRNVSYCVDFQNTRHQHYFDIHKEAGWLLMYTSGSFQTKWAIWAKEYQDDEEPPQLYSDSEHMLKHGRRIALTNFAIFGPIIVMYIGLIVMNINLAQTRGMDTLDWTIIILFGIVIIEDGWLLMKSGFYYRRMKHRHKNK
;
A
#
# COMPACT_ATOMS: atom_id res chain seq x y z
N MET A 1 20.46 32.94 -22.86
CA MET A 1 21.46 32.05 -22.23
C MET A 1 20.74 30.77 -21.81
N ILE A 2 21.29 29.59 -22.14
CA ILE A 2 20.68 28.30 -21.81
C ILE A 2 21.44 27.64 -20.67
N LEU A 3 20.76 27.27 -19.60
CA LEU A 3 21.31 26.53 -18.46
C LEU A 3 20.85 25.06 -18.53
N LYS A 4 21.79 24.15 -18.34
CA LYS A 4 21.56 22.71 -18.34
C LYS A 4 21.81 22.12 -16.97
N GLN A 5 20.84 21.36 -16.44
CA GLN A 5 20.93 20.73 -15.12
C GLN A 5 20.60 19.24 -15.18
N PHE A 6 21.48 18.39 -14.65
CA PHE A 6 21.27 16.94 -14.58
C PHE A 6 20.64 16.54 -13.25
N LYS A 7 19.55 15.77 -13.29
CA LYS A 7 18.81 15.36 -12.08
C LYS A 7 18.36 13.89 -12.17
N PRO A 8 19.23 12.91 -11.84
CA PRO A 8 19.04 11.50 -12.17
C PRO A 8 17.83 10.81 -11.54
N PHE A 9 17.26 11.39 -10.47
CA PHE A 9 16.13 10.83 -9.72
C PHE A 9 14.94 11.80 -9.64
N TRP A 10 14.84 12.73 -10.59
CA TRP A 10 13.75 13.72 -10.63
C TRP A 10 12.36 13.07 -10.54
N SER A 11 12.18 11.92 -11.19
CA SER A 11 10.90 11.20 -11.21
C SER A 11 10.59 10.39 -9.95
N TYR A 12 11.54 10.27 -9.01
CA TYR A 12 11.35 9.55 -7.75
C TYR A 12 10.84 10.48 -6.67
N ASP A 13 11.29 11.75 -6.66
CA ASP A 13 10.90 12.76 -5.69
C ASP A 13 10.30 13.96 -6.44
N ILE A 14 9.02 13.80 -6.76
CA ILE A 14 8.28 14.75 -7.59
C ILE A 14 8.11 16.08 -6.87
N THR A 15 7.70 16.08 -5.61
CA THR A 15 7.54 17.30 -4.81
C THR A 15 8.85 18.08 -4.72
N LYS A 16 9.98 17.40 -4.46
CA LYS A 16 11.28 18.07 -4.46
C LYS A 16 11.68 18.61 -5.83
N THR A 17 11.26 17.95 -6.90
CA THR A 17 11.51 18.41 -8.27
C THR A 17 10.64 19.61 -8.62
N GLU A 18 9.35 19.61 -8.26
CA GLU A 18 8.43 20.74 -8.41
C GLU A 18 8.93 21.96 -7.65
N ASN A 19 9.26 21.82 -6.36
CA ASN A 19 9.81 22.90 -5.54
C ASN A 19 11.13 23.44 -6.10
N TRP A 20 11.94 22.54 -6.67
CA TRP A 20 13.17 22.95 -7.33
C TRP A 20 12.89 23.75 -8.61
N LEU A 21 11.93 23.35 -9.44
CA LEU A 21 11.52 24.13 -10.62
C LEU A 21 11.01 25.52 -10.22
N THR A 22 10.18 25.60 -9.18
CA THR A 22 9.73 26.88 -8.60
C THR A 22 10.91 27.73 -8.13
N SER A 23 11.89 27.13 -7.45
CA SER A 23 13.10 27.86 -7.02
C SER A 23 13.98 28.33 -8.19
N MET A 24 13.93 27.65 -9.34
CA MET A 24 14.65 28.05 -10.54
C MET A 24 13.95 29.24 -11.22
N ALA A 25 12.62 29.20 -11.34
CA ALA A 25 11.83 30.31 -11.86
C ALA A 25 12.00 31.59 -11.02
N ALA A 26 12.00 31.46 -9.69
CA ALA A 26 12.24 32.58 -8.77
C ALA A 26 13.65 33.20 -8.92
N LYS A 27 14.60 32.48 -9.52
CA LYS A 27 15.95 32.97 -9.83
C LYS A 27 16.09 33.50 -11.26
N GLY A 28 15.00 33.59 -12.03
CA GLY A 28 15.01 33.98 -13.43
C GLY A 28 15.43 32.87 -14.40
N TRP A 29 15.37 31.60 -13.99
CA TRP A 29 15.59 30.45 -14.86
C TRP A 29 14.27 29.78 -15.22
N HIS A 30 13.79 30.05 -16.41
CA HIS A 30 12.50 29.56 -16.90
C HIS A 30 12.68 28.18 -17.50
N PHE A 31 11.84 27.24 -17.09
CA PHE A 31 11.91 25.87 -17.60
C PHE A 31 11.53 25.84 -19.09
N ALA A 32 12.41 25.27 -19.92
CA ALA A 32 12.25 25.21 -21.37
C ALA A 32 12.02 23.78 -21.88
N GLU A 33 12.86 22.83 -21.46
CA GLU A 33 12.72 21.44 -21.91
C GLU A 33 13.21 20.44 -20.86
N LEU A 34 12.65 19.22 -20.91
CA LEU A 34 13.14 18.06 -20.20
C LEU A 34 13.51 16.94 -21.19
N ASN A 35 14.76 16.48 -21.14
CA ASN A 35 15.13 15.21 -21.75
C ASN A 35 14.98 14.07 -20.72
N ILE A 36 13.94 13.26 -20.89
CA ILE A 36 13.59 12.17 -19.96
C ILE A 36 14.69 11.08 -19.92
N PHE A 37 15.35 10.80 -21.05
CA PHE A 37 16.34 9.73 -21.16
C PHE A 37 17.67 10.12 -20.52
N THR A 38 18.17 11.31 -20.84
CA THR A 38 19.40 11.83 -20.25
C THR A 38 19.18 12.47 -18.89
N ARG A 39 17.91 12.65 -18.47
CA ARG A 39 17.49 13.22 -17.19
C ARG A 39 18.02 14.65 -16.99
N GLN A 40 18.03 15.41 -18.08
CA GLN A 40 18.55 16.77 -18.14
C GLN A 40 17.40 17.75 -18.34
N PHE A 41 17.41 18.80 -17.54
CA PHE A 41 16.49 19.92 -17.62
C PHE A 41 17.22 21.10 -18.27
N PHE A 42 16.54 21.76 -19.19
CA PHE A 42 17.02 22.92 -19.91
C PHE A 42 16.20 24.13 -19.48
N PHE A 43 16.90 25.24 -19.23
CA PHE A 43 16.31 26.48 -18.78
C PHE A 43 16.78 27.63 -19.64
N GLU A 44 15.90 28.60 -19.84
CA GLU A 44 16.21 29.88 -20.47
C GLU A 44 16.29 30.97 -19.41
N LYS A 45 17.20 31.91 -19.61
CA LYS A 45 17.33 33.08 -18.74
C LYS A 45 16.20 34.06 -19.06
N GLY A 46 15.41 34.41 -18.05
CA GLY A 46 14.34 35.40 -18.09
C GLY A 46 14.27 36.17 -16.78
N GLU A 47 13.22 36.97 -16.61
CA GLU A 47 12.98 37.72 -15.38
C GLU A 47 12.53 36.79 -14.23
N PRO A 48 12.94 37.04 -12.97
CA PRO A 48 12.44 36.30 -11.82
C PRO A 48 10.90 36.26 -11.76
N ASN A 49 10.34 35.07 -11.56
CA ASN A 49 8.89 34.87 -11.43
C ASN A 49 8.58 33.78 -10.38
N GLU A 50 7.58 34.03 -9.52
CA GLU A 50 7.03 33.07 -8.57
C GLU A 50 6.02 32.12 -9.22
N ALA A 51 6.51 31.20 -10.05
CA ALA A 51 5.68 30.19 -10.70
C ALA A 51 5.58 28.87 -9.90
N THR A 52 4.38 28.29 -9.85
CA THR A 52 4.14 26.97 -9.26
C THR A 52 4.14 25.90 -10.35
N PHE A 53 4.89 24.80 -10.15
CA PHE A 53 4.97 23.69 -11.10
C PHE A 53 4.29 22.43 -10.58
N ARG A 54 3.67 21.67 -11.48
CA ARG A 54 3.10 20.34 -11.21
C ARG A 54 3.51 19.34 -12.27
N ILE A 55 3.98 18.18 -11.83
CA ILE A 55 4.38 17.08 -12.71
C ILE A 55 3.30 16.00 -12.68
N GLN A 56 2.78 15.66 -13.86
CA GLN A 56 1.79 14.60 -14.04
C GLN A 56 2.35 13.41 -14.81
N TYR A 57 1.69 12.26 -14.65
CA TYR A 57 2.05 11.02 -15.34
C TYR A 57 0.82 10.34 -15.96
N ASP A 58 0.29 10.90 -17.05
CA ASP A 58 -0.98 10.48 -17.64
C ASP A 58 -0.89 10.37 -19.17
N LYS A 59 -1.74 9.53 -19.76
CA LYS A 59 -1.78 9.32 -21.22
C LYS A 59 -2.57 10.41 -21.95
N THR A 60 -3.54 11.01 -21.28
CA THR A 60 -4.45 12.01 -21.84
C THR A 60 -3.82 13.39 -21.72
N ALA A 61 -3.86 14.12 -22.83
CA ALA A 61 -3.30 15.46 -22.97
C ALA A 61 -4.27 16.56 -22.52
N GLU A 62 -5.54 16.25 -22.33
CA GLU A 62 -6.56 17.26 -22.07
C GLU A 62 -6.64 17.53 -20.57
N VAL A 63 -6.38 18.78 -20.21
CA VAL A 63 -6.67 19.31 -18.87
C VAL A 63 -8.19 19.43 -18.77
N PRO A 64 -8.83 18.96 -17.69
CA PRO A 64 -10.24 19.28 -17.46
C PRO A 64 -10.41 20.80 -17.49
N VAL A 65 -11.43 21.32 -18.18
CA VAL A 65 -11.66 22.77 -18.36
C VAL A 65 -11.54 23.54 -17.03
N SER A 66 -11.99 22.96 -15.93
CA SER A 66 -11.87 23.52 -14.57
C SER A 66 -10.44 23.81 -14.08
N ILE A 67 -9.44 23.08 -14.57
CA ILE A 67 -8.02 23.26 -14.20
C ILE A 67 -7.35 24.31 -15.12
N GLU A 68 -7.77 24.42 -16.39
CA GLU A 68 -7.34 25.53 -17.27
C GLU A 68 -7.90 26.86 -16.74
N ASP A 69 -9.18 26.88 -16.35
CA ASP A 69 -9.84 28.04 -15.73
C ASP A 69 -9.16 28.48 -14.41
N SER A 70 -8.41 27.56 -13.78
CA SER A 70 -7.62 27.82 -12.56
C SER A 70 -6.19 28.31 -12.85
N GLY A 71 -5.87 28.66 -14.10
CA GLY A 71 -4.60 29.27 -14.50
C GLY A 71 -3.45 28.29 -14.75
N TRP A 72 -3.73 26.99 -14.90
CA TRP A 72 -2.70 25.99 -15.24
C TRP A 72 -2.50 25.88 -16.75
N GLU A 73 -1.24 25.96 -17.17
CA GLU A 73 -0.82 25.83 -18.57
C GLU A 73 0.23 24.71 -18.74
N TYR A 74 0.21 24.00 -19.86
CA TYR A 74 1.28 23.04 -20.18
C TYR A 74 2.55 23.76 -20.62
N VAL A 75 3.65 23.45 -19.95
CA VAL A 75 4.99 23.90 -20.35
C VAL A 75 5.85 22.78 -20.93
N TYR A 76 5.44 21.52 -20.74
CA TYR A 76 6.09 20.38 -21.38
C TYR A 76 5.17 19.17 -21.44
N GLN A 77 5.21 18.48 -22.58
CA GLN A 77 4.49 17.24 -22.80
C GLN A 77 5.35 16.27 -23.61
N ARG A 78 5.60 15.07 -23.06
CA ARG A 78 6.26 13.99 -23.80
C ARG A 78 5.90 12.62 -23.25
N ARG A 79 5.41 11.74 -24.13
CA ARG A 79 4.93 10.40 -23.77
C ARG A 79 3.80 10.50 -22.74
N LYS A 80 4.07 10.07 -21.50
CA LYS A 80 3.13 10.13 -20.38
C LYS A 80 3.48 11.24 -19.39
N TRP A 81 4.54 12.00 -19.64
CA TRP A 81 5.02 13.01 -18.72
C TRP A 81 4.55 14.38 -19.17
N ASN A 82 3.82 15.05 -18.27
CA ASN A 82 3.37 16.41 -18.49
C ASN A 82 3.87 17.29 -17.34
N ILE A 83 4.27 18.51 -17.64
CA ILE A 83 4.60 19.54 -16.64
C ILE A 83 3.67 20.70 -16.89
N LEU A 84 2.90 21.03 -15.86
CA LEU A 84 2.00 22.16 -15.80
C LEU A 84 2.68 23.28 -15.00
N ARG A 85 2.44 24.52 -15.42
CA ARG A 85 2.85 25.74 -14.74
C ARG A 85 1.61 26.54 -14.36
N ASN A 86 1.64 27.18 -13.21
CA ASN A 86 0.72 28.25 -12.84
C ASN A 86 1.57 29.47 -12.46
N GLN A 87 1.15 30.66 -12.90
CA GLN A 87 1.88 31.90 -12.65
C GLN A 87 1.68 32.44 -11.23
N ASP A 88 0.71 31.89 -10.50
CA ASP A 88 0.46 32.25 -9.12
C ASP A 88 1.26 31.40 -8.12
N PRO A 89 1.60 31.97 -6.95
CA PRO A 89 2.13 31.23 -5.82
C PRO A 89 1.12 30.18 -5.33
N ALA A 90 1.61 29.07 -4.77
CA ALA A 90 0.77 27.94 -4.34
C ALA A 90 -0.36 28.31 -3.35
N SER A 91 -0.26 29.42 -2.63
CA SER A 91 -1.30 29.92 -1.70
C SER A 91 -2.48 30.60 -2.39
N GLY A 92 -2.33 31.04 -3.65
CA GLY A 92 -3.37 31.73 -4.41
C GLY A 92 -4.16 30.84 -5.37
N ILE A 93 -3.78 29.57 -5.51
CA ILE A 93 -4.35 28.65 -6.50
C ILE A 93 -5.62 27.98 -5.94
N SER A 94 -6.74 28.14 -6.65
CA SER A 94 -8.06 27.61 -6.27
C SER A 94 -8.19 26.09 -6.47
N ALA A 95 -7.62 25.55 -7.56
CA ALA A 95 -7.68 24.12 -7.86
C ALA A 95 -6.33 23.57 -8.31
N PHE A 96 -6.01 22.35 -7.86
CA PHE A 96 -4.79 21.65 -8.25
C PHE A 96 -5.08 20.47 -9.18
N PRO A 97 -4.20 20.19 -10.15
CA PRO A 97 -4.32 19.02 -11.00
C PRO A 97 -4.24 17.71 -10.21
N VAL A 98 -5.04 16.73 -10.62
CA VAL A 98 -5.08 15.37 -10.04
C VAL A 98 -3.72 14.66 -10.24
N ARG A 99 -3.33 13.83 -9.26
CA ARG A 99 -2.01 13.16 -9.20
C ARG A 99 -2.05 11.63 -9.28
N ASP A 100 -3.17 11.04 -9.68
CA ASP A 100 -3.35 9.58 -9.63
C ASP A 100 -2.37 8.82 -10.51
N GLY A 101 -2.10 9.31 -11.73
CA GLY A 101 -1.18 8.67 -12.67
C GLY A 101 0.23 8.52 -12.10
N ILE A 102 0.72 9.56 -11.42
CA ILE A 102 2.08 9.58 -10.86
C ILE A 102 2.19 8.77 -9.56
N ILE A 103 1.15 8.81 -8.73
CA ILE A 103 1.03 7.97 -7.53
C ILE A 103 1.05 6.50 -7.95
N LYS A 104 0.23 6.12 -8.94
CA LYS A 104 0.16 4.75 -9.45
C LYS A 104 1.49 4.28 -10.00
N ARG A 105 2.18 5.11 -10.80
CA ARG A 105 3.52 4.79 -11.32
C ARG A 105 4.52 4.54 -10.19
N ASN A 106 4.63 5.46 -9.23
CA ASN A 106 5.60 5.34 -8.15
C ASN A 106 5.27 4.17 -7.22
N TYR A 107 3.98 3.87 -7.02
CA TYR A 107 3.52 2.67 -6.31
C TYR A 107 3.99 1.38 -7.01
N ILE A 108 3.83 1.28 -8.33
CA ILE A 108 4.30 0.12 -9.10
C ILE A 108 5.81 -0.03 -8.98
N LEU A 109 6.57 1.05 -9.21
CA LEU A 109 8.04 1.00 -9.11
C LEU A 109 8.50 0.64 -7.69
N ARG A 110 7.86 1.20 -6.65
CA ARG A 110 8.15 0.85 -5.26
C ARG A 110 7.97 -0.64 -5.01
N ASN A 111 6.88 -1.24 -5.53
CA ASN A 111 6.63 -2.66 -5.36
C ASN A 111 7.64 -3.52 -6.15
N VAL A 112 8.03 -3.11 -7.35
CA VAL A 112 9.07 -3.79 -8.14
C VAL A 112 10.42 -3.77 -7.39
N PHE A 113 10.89 -2.59 -6.97
CA PHE A 113 12.14 -2.47 -6.22
C PHE A 113 12.06 -3.15 -4.85
N GLY A 114 10.90 -3.12 -4.18
CA GLY A 114 10.65 -3.86 -2.95
C GLY A 114 10.72 -5.37 -3.15
N GLY A 115 10.15 -5.89 -4.22
CA GLY A 115 10.24 -7.31 -4.58
C GLY A 115 11.67 -7.74 -4.91
N ILE A 116 12.40 -6.93 -5.68
CA ILE A 116 13.83 -7.16 -5.96
C ILE A 116 14.61 -7.15 -4.63
N PHE A 117 14.35 -6.19 -3.75
CA PHE A 117 15.01 -6.11 -2.44
C PHE A 117 14.75 -7.36 -1.59
N LEU A 118 13.50 -7.82 -1.52
CA LEU A 118 13.14 -9.06 -0.81
C LEU A 118 13.82 -10.29 -1.39
N TYR A 119 13.93 -10.39 -2.72
CA TYR A 119 14.67 -11.46 -3.37
C TYR A 119 16.17 -11.43 -3.02
N HIS A 120 16.79 -10.25 -3.00
CA HIS A 120 18.19 -10.09 -2.58
C HIS A 120 18.38 -10.46 -1.11
N LEU A 121 17.45 -10.05 -0.25
CA LEU A 121 17.47 -10.42 1.16
C LEU A 121 17.35 -11.93 1.34
N PHE A 122 16.42 -12.58 0.63
CA PHE A 122 16.21 -14.02 0.70
C PHE A 122 17.42 -14.82 0.22
N THR A 123 17.98 -14.47 -0.95
CA THR A 123 19.18 -15.11 -1.49
C THR A 123 20.40 -14.90 -0.58
N PHE A 124 20.52 -13.73 0.03
CA PHE A 124 21.57 -13.43 0.99
C PHE A 124 21.40 -14.22 2.30
N ILE A 125 20.18 -14.39 2.80
CA ILE A 125 19.89 -15.25 3.97
C ILE A 125 20.27 -16.69 3.67
N ILE A 126 19.96 -17.23 2.48
CA ILE A 126 20.40 -18.58 2.08
C ILE A 126 21.92 -18.66 2.09
N PHE A 127 22.60 -17.68 1.51
CA PHE A 127 24.06 -17.64 1.50
C PHE A 127 24.64 -17.61 2.92
N LEU A 128 24.09 -16.79 3.82
CA LEU A 128 24.48 -16.75 5.23
C LEU A 128 24.21 -18.07 5.94
N PHE A 129 23.07 -18.71 5.66
CA PHE A 129 22.71 -19.99 6.25
C PHE A 129 23.67 -21.11 5.82
N ILE A 130 23.99 -21.21 4.52
CA ILE A 130 24.95 -22.18 4.00
C ILE A 130 26.35 -21.91 4.59
N THR A 131 26.77 -20.65 4.62
CA THR A 131 28.09 -20.29 5.16
C THR A 131 28.17 -20.57 6.66
N GLY A 132 27.10 -20.25 7.40
CA GLY A 132 26.99 -20.50 8.84
C GLY A 132 26.96 -21.99 9.17
N SER A 133 26.22 -22.81 8.42
CA SER A 133 26.21 -24.26 8.64
C SER A 133 27.59 -24.87 8.40
N ILE A 134 28.28 -24.47 7.33
CA ILE A 134 29.65 -24.90 7.04
C ILE A 134 30.60 -24.55 8.21
N LEU A 135 30.53 -23.32 8.72
CA LEU A 135 31.39 -22.86 9.83
C LEU A 135 31.09 -23.56 11.16
N LEU A 136 29.82 -23.89 11.43
CA LEU A 136 29.39 -24.53 12.66
C LEU A 136 29.55 -26.05 12.65
N SER A 137 29.48 -26.69 11.48
CA SER A 137 29.61 -28.14 11.32
C SER A 137 31.06 -28.61 11.14
N SER A 138 32.02 -27.70 11.00
CA SER A 138 33.41 -28.07 10.78
C SER A 138 34.15 -28.35 12.08
N GLU A 139 33.91 -29.51 12.66
CA GLU A 139 34.91 -30.16 13.52
C GLU A 139 36.05 -30.66 12.63
N GLY A 140 37.03 -29.80 12.32
CA GLY A 140 38.33 -30.19 11.77
C GLY A 140 38.49 -30.28 10.24
N GLY A 141 37.51 -29.89 9.42
CA GLY A 141 37.63 -29.87 7.96
C GLY A 141 38.28 -28.60 7.40
N SER A 142 39.42 -28.70 6.70
CA SER A 142 40.03 -27.56 6.00
C SER A 142 39.28 -27.26 4.69
N PHE A 143 38.44 -26.22 4.67
CA PHE A 143 37.80 -25.78 3.43
C PHE A 143 38.80 -25.04 2.53
N LYS A 144 38.86 -25.43 1.26
CA LYS A 144 39.63 -24.73 0.25
C LYS A 144 38.73 -23.70 -0.45
N VAL A 145 38.81 -22.45 -0.02
CA VAL A 145 38.15 -21.33 -0.70
C VAL A 145 38.88 -21.07 -2.02
N VAL A 146 38.20 -21.34 -3.14
CA VAL A 146 38.74 -21.03 -4.48
C VAL A 146 38.17 -19.68 -4.91
N GLY A 147 39.04 -18.70 -5.10
CA GLY A 147 38.65 -17.37 -5.57
C GLY A 147 38.10 -17.42 -6.99
N SER A 148 36.97 -16.77 -7.23
CA SER A 148 36.44 -16.58 -8.58
C SER A 148 37.35 -15.63 -9.38
N PRO A 149 37.66 -15.92 -10.65
CA PRO A 149 38.41 -14.98 -11.49
C PRO A 149 37.68 -13.64 -11.73
N PHE A 150 36.36 -13.59 -11.47
CA PHE A 150 35.52 -12.40 -11.65
C PHE A 150 35.11 -11.73 -10.33
N TRP A 151 35.85 -11.97 -9.24
CA TRP A 151 35.46 -11.52 -7.89
C TRP A 151 35.21 -10.00 -7.80
N ILE A 152 35.98 -9.18 -8.51
CA ILE A 152 35.81 -7.71 -8.54
C ILE A 152 34.46 -7.35 -9.14
N LEU A 153 34.10 -7.96 -10.27
CA LEU A 153 32.81 -7.71 -10.95
C LEU A 153 31.65 -8.12 -10.05
N THR A 154 31.75 -9.29 -9.40
CA THR A 154 30.68 -9.78 -8.52
C THR A 154 30.52 -8.89 -7.28
N ILE A 155 31.61 -8.49 -6.62
CA ILE A 155 31.55 -7.59 -5.46
C ILE A 155 30.99 -6.22 -5.87
N THR A 156 31.48 -5.66 -6.98
CA THR A 156 31.00 -4.37 -7.49
C THR A 156 29.51 -4.41 -7.79
N ALA A 157 29.03 -5.47 -8.46
CA ALA A 157 27.61 -5.66 -8.73
C ALA A 157 26.80 -5.75 -7.44
N TRP A 158 27.26 -6.51 -6.44
CA TRP A 158 26.59 -6.62 -5.15
C TRP A 158 26.51 -5.28 -4.42
N ILE A 159 27.60 -4.50 -4.38
CA ILE A 159 27.60 -3.17 -3.75
C ILE A 159 26.63 -2.23 -4.46
N LEU A 160 26.61 -2.22 -5.80
CA LEU A 160 25.67 -1.41 -6.56
C LEU A 160 24.22 -1.84 -6.31
N MET A 161 23.93 -3.13 -6.26
CA MET A 161 22.58 -3.64 -5.99
C MET A 161 22.13 -3.31 -4.56
N TRP A 162 22.98 -3.56 -3.55
CA TRP A 162 22.70 -3.26 -2.14
C TRP A 162 22.65 -1.76 -1.81
N THR A 163 23.11 -0.88 -2.69
CA THR A 163 22.96 0.57 -2.53
C THR A 163 21.77 1.09 -3.32
N PHE A 164 21.68 0.75 -4.60
CA PHE A 164 20.67 1.28 -5.52
C PHE A 164 19.26 0.78 -5.25
N VAL A 165 19.09 -0.52 -4.98
CA VAL A 165 17.77 -1.14 -4.77
C VAL A 165 17.10 -0.61 -3.50
N PRO A 166 17.73 -0.64 -2.30
CA PRO A 166 17.09 -0.11 -1.10
C PRO A 166 16.90 1.41 -1.16
N TYR A 167 17.85 2.16 -1.74
CA TYR A 167 17.68 3.60 -1.97
C TYR A 167 16.43 3.88 -2.81
N SER A 168 16.25 3.16 -3.92
CA SER A 168 15.09 3.31 -4.81
C SER A 168 13.79 2.96 -4.10
N ALA A 169 13.76 1.81 -3.40
CA ALA A 169 12.58 1.38 -2.65
C ALA A 169 12.17 2.40 -1.57
N PHE A 170 13.15 2.90 -0.81
CA PHE A 170 12.93 3.89 0.24
C PHE A 170 12.44 5.23 -0.35
N LYS A 171 13.10 5.76 -1.38
CA LYS A 171 12.72 7.04 -1.99
C LYS A 171 11.33 6.99 -2.64
N LEU A 172 11.01 5.90 -3.33
CA LEU A 172 9.68 5.71 -3.91
C LEU A 172 8.62 5.53 -2.83
N HIS A 173 8.93 4.85 -1.72
CA HIS A 173 8.03 4.77 -0.58
C HIS A 173 7.74 6.15 0.03
N GLN A 174 8.77 6.95 0.27
CA GLN A 174 8.64 8.32 0.76
C GLN A 174 7.77 9.18 -0.17
N SER A 175 8.01 9.11 -1.49
CA SER A 175 7.24 9.85 -2.48
C SER A 175 5.77 9.41 -2.55
N VAL A 176 5.50 8.11 -2.59
CA VAL A 176 4.12 7.60 -2.58
C VAL A 176 3.41 8.06 -1.32
N LYS A 177 4.06 7.99 -0.16
CA LYS A 177 3.49 8.46 1.11
C LYS A 177 3.11 9.94 1.02
N GLN A 178 4.05 10.81 0.66
CA GLN A 178 3.82 12.26 0.54
C GLN A 178 2.71 12.61 -0.44
N LEU A 179 2.71 12.00 -1.63
CA LEU A 179 1.68 12.26 -2.64
C LEU A 179 0.31 11.70 -2.22
N SER A 180 0.29 10.55 -1.56
CA SER A 180 -0.95 9.92 -1.09
C SER A 180 -1.53 10.60 0.13
N ASP A 181 -0.72 11.11 1.07
CA ASP A 181 -1.22 11.83 2.24
C ASP A 181 -1.90 13.14 1.81
N PHE A 182 -1.41 13.78 0.74
CA PHE A 182 -2.05 14.94 0.12
C PHE A 182 -3.39 14.56 -0.55
N SER A 183 -3.44 13.49 -1.36
CA SER A 183 -4.69 13.00 -1.98
C SER A 183 -5.73 12.57 -0.93
N LYS A 184 -5.30 11.84 0.11
CA LYS A 184 -6.15 11.34 1.18
C LYS A 184 -6.76 12.46 2.03
N ALA A 185 -6.06 13.58 2.20
CA ALA A 185 -6.64 14.75 2.85
C ALA A 185 -7.80 15.34 2.05
N THR A 186 -7.84 15.10 0.74
CA THR A 186 -8.90 15.52 -0.19
C THR A 186 -10.02 14.46 -0.34
N ASP A 187 -9.68 13.17 -0.27
CA ASP A 187 -10.60 12.07 -0.59
C ASP A 187 -11.40 11.50 0.61
N PHE A 188 -10.90 11.67 1.83
CA PHE A 188 -11.59 11.18 3.03
C PHE A 188 -12.50 12.28 3.59
N GLU A 189 -13.77 12.23 3.20
CA GLU A 189 -14.84 12.90 3.93
C GLU A 189 -14.90 12.32 5.33
N MET A 190 -14.33 13.05 6.29
CA MET A 190 -14.52 12.73 7.69
C MET A 190 -15.99 12.97 8.00
N LEU A 191 -16.66 11.94 8.53
CA LEU A 191 -17.86 12.18 9.35
C LEU A 191 -17.54 13.34 10.30
N PRO A 192 -18.43 14.33 10.48
CA PRO A 192 -18.17 15.52 11.30
C PRO A 192 -18.06 15.14 12.78
N ALA A 193 -16.95 14.51 13.14
CA ALA A 193 -16.64 14.19 14.50
C ALA A 193 -16.14 15.48 15.16
N SER A 194 -16.78 15.85 16.27
CA SER A 194 -16.37 16.94 17.13
C SER A 194 -14.86 16.86 17.40
N LYS A 195 -14.09 17.84 16.90
CA LYS A 195 -12.60 17.86 16.99
C LYS A 195 -12.08 18.06 18.42
N THR A 196 -12.95 18.09 19.43
CA THR A 196 -12.66 18.48 20.82
C THR A 196 -12.59 17.30 21.80
N GLY A 197 -12.61 16.06 21.32
CA GLY A 197 -12.52 14.86 22.16
C GLY A 197 -11.09 14.29 22.33
N SER A 198 -10.89 13.51 23.39
CA SER A 198 -9.67 12.70 23.54
C SER A 198 -9.60 11.60 22.47
N ILE A 199 -8.40 11.33 21.92
CA ILE A 199 -8.21 10.31 20.88
C ILE A 199 -7.79 8.99 21.52
N ILE A 200 -8.53 7.92 21.24
CA ILE A 200 -8.16 6.56 21.63
C ILE A 200 -7.75 5.76 20.39
N THR A 201 -6.78 4.87 20.55
CA THR A 201 -6.34 3.96 19.47
C THR A 201 -6.57 2.51 19.87
N LYS A 202 -7.24 1.75 19.02
CA LYS A 202 -7.49 0.31 19.20
C LYS A 202 -6.86 -0.47 18.06
N TRP A 203 -6.35 -1.65 18.38
CA TRP A 203 -5.77 -2.56 17.39
C TRP A 203 -6.74 -3.72 17.12
N LYS A 204 -6.89 -4.05 15.84
CA LYS A 204 -7.61 -5.24 15.39
C LYS A 204 -6.78 -5.97 14.34
N PHE A 205 -6.33 -7.17 14.68
CA PHE A 205 -5.58 -8.05 13.79
C PHE A 205 -6.51 -9.10 13.19
N GLY A 206 -6.34 -9.41 11.91
CA GLY A 206 -7.09 -10.47 11.23
C GLY A 206 -8.59 -10.22 11.09
N TRP A 207 -9.04 -8.97 11.16
CA TRP A 207 -10.46 -8.63 10.99
C TRP A 207 -10.99 -9.00 9.59
N ASN A 208 -10.13 -9.03 8.59
CA ASN A 208 -10.45 -9.39 7.22
C ASN A 208 -10.90 -10.86 7.05
N TYR A 209 -10.68 -11.71 8.06
CA TYR A 209 -11.18 -13.09 8.08
C TYR A 209 -12.58 -13.21 8.69
N GLU A 210 -13.04 -12.19 9.41
CA GLU A 210 -14.37 -12.11 10.05
C GLU A 210 -14.90 -10.66 9.96
N PRO A 211 -15.16 -10.17 8.73
CA PRO A 211 -15.53 -8.76 8.51
C PRO A 211 -16.83 -8.37 9.23
N ASP A 212 -17.77 -9.30 9.37
CA ASP A 212 -19.02 -9.10 10.11
C ASP A 212 -18.81 -8.74 11.58
N LYS A 213 -17.81 -9.35 12.23
CA LYS A 213 -17.45 -9.00 13.62
C LYS A 213 -16.75 -7.65 13.72
N LEU A 214 -16.07 -7.22 12.66
CA LEU A 214 -15.49 -5.90 12.61
C LEU A 214 -16.57 -4.83 12.47
N GLU A 215 -17.54 -5.05 11.57
CA GLU A 215 -18.71 -4.18 11.40
C GLU A 215 -19.40 -3.97 12.74
N GLN A 216 -19.83 -5.05 13.39
CA GLN A 216 -20.49 -4.99 14.69
C GLN A 216 -19.64 -4.27 15.75
N TRP A 217 -18.33 -4.55 15.81
CA TRP A 217 -17.45 -3.89 16.77
C TRP A 217 -17.32 -2.38 16.51
N LEU A 218 -17.34 -1.94 15.25
CA LEU A 218 -17.31 -0.52 14.92
C LEU A 218 -18.62 0.17 15.30
N GLU A 219 -19.76 -0.49 15.06
CA GLU A 219 -21.09 -0.01 15.44
C GLU A 219 -21.22 0.12 16.97
N GLU A 220 -20.76 -0.88 17.72
CA GLU A 220 -20.72 -0.85 19.20
C GLU A 220 -19.84 0.29 19.74
N MET A 221 -18.72 0.61 19.07
CA MET A 221 -17.85 1.72 19.44
C MET A 221 -18.55 3.08 19.22
N GLU A 222 -19.27 3.25 18.11
CA GLU A 222 -20.04 4.46 17.81
C GLU A 222 -21.17 4.68 18.82
N GLN A 223 -21.88 3.61 19.19
CA GLN A 223 -22.93 3.64 20.23
C GLN A 223 -22.36 3.95 21.61
N ALA A 224 -21.13 3.53 21.90
CA ALA A 224 -20.43 3.89 23.13
C ALA A 224 -19.88 5.33 23.13
N GLY A 225 -20.12 6.12 22.07
CA GLY A 225 -19.64 7.49 21.94
C GLY A 225 -18.18 7.60 21.48
N TYR A 226 -17.60 6.53 20.94
CA TYR A 226 -16.28 6.55 20.32
C TYR A 226 -16.45 6.60 18.80
N ASN A 227 -16.39 7.81 18.24
CA ASN A 227 -16.59 8.01 16.83
C ASN A 227 -15.33 7.68 16.03
N LEU A 228 -15.45 6.85 15.00
CA LEU A 228 -14.31 6.46 14.18
C LEU A 228 -13.82 7.67 13.37
N MET A 229 -12.60 8.10 13.65
CA MET A 229 -11.97 9.22 12.95
C MET A 229 -11.14 8.73 11.77
N ARG A 230 -10.31 7.70 11.99
CA ARG A 230 -9.35 7.25 10.97
C ARG A 230 -8.93 5.82 11.18
N ILE A 231 -8.70 5.13 10.06
CA ILE A 231 -8.02 3.83 10.02
C ILE A 231 -6.60 4.02 9.46
N SER A 232 -5.63 3.37 10.10
CA SER A 232 -4.24 3.38 9.63
C SER A 232 -4.10 2.79 8.22
N THR A 233 -3.04 3.17 7.50
CA THR A 233 -2.82 2.68 6.13
C THR A 233 -2.62 1.16 6.05
N ALA A 234 -2.17 0.53 7.14
CA ALA A 234 -2.07 -0.94 7.24
C ALA A 234 -3.41 -1.62 7.54
N GLY A 235 -4.44 -0.85 7.90
CA GLY A 235 -5.75 -1.39 8.30
C GLY A 235 -5.81 -1.97 9.71
N LEU A 236 -4.74 -1.93 10.51
CA LEU A 236 -4.67 -2.64 11.80
C LEU A 236 -5.00 -1.77 13.01
N LYS A 237 -4.76 -0.45 12.90
CA LYS A 237 -5.07 0.54 13.93
C LYS A 237 -6.29 1.36 13.55
N PHE A 238 -7.19 1.52 14.51
CA PHE A 238 -8.41 2.31 14.43
C PHE A 238 -8.33 3.42 15.46
N HIS A 239 -8.41 4.66 14.99
CA HIS A 239 -8.36 5.86 15.81
C HIS A 239 -9.77 6.39 15.98
N PHE A 240 -10.20 6.52 17.22
CA PHE A 240 -11.51 7.06 17.58
C PHE A 240 -11.33 8.35 18.36
N VAL A 241 -12.28 9.25 18.19
CA VAL A 241 -12.43 10.44 19.02
C VAL A 241 -13.62 10.26 19.94
N GLN A 242 -13.48 10.67 21.19
CA GLN A 242 -14.61 10.68 22.12
C GLN A 242 -15.60 11.77 21.69
N GLY A 243 -16.79 11.36 21.28
CA GLY A 243 -17.87 12.24 20.85
C GLY A 243 -19.21 11.77 21.40
N THR A 244 -20.30 12.13 20.71
CA THR A 244 -21.64 11.70 21.11
C THR A 244 -21.95 10.32 20.54
N PRO A 245 -22.66 9.46 21.29
CA PRO A 245 -23.26 8.26 20.74
C PRO A 245 -24.05 8.56 19.48
N ARG A 246 -23.86 7.73 18.45
CA ARG A 246 -24.61 7.82 17.20
C ARG A 246 -24.74 6.45 16.55
N ASN A 247 -25.74 6.33 15.69
CA ASN A 247 -25.99 5.13 14.92
C ASN A 247 -25.33 5.25 13.55
N VAL A 248 -24.30 4.44 13.34
CA VAL A 248 -23.58 4.37 12.07
C VAL A 248 -23.53 2.92 11.67
N SER A 249 -23.99 2.59 10.46
CA SER A 249 -23.79 1.26 9.91
C SER A 249 -22.46 1.19 9.20
N TYR A 250 -21.72 0.11 9.44
CA TYR A 250 -20.47 -0.17 8.76
C TYR A 250 -20.63 -1.33 7.79
N CYS A 251 -20.02 -1.19 6.61
CA CYS A 251 -19.92 -2.29 5.65
C CYS A 251 -18.49 -2.51 5.20
N VAL A 252 -17.98 -3.71 5.43
CA VAL A 252 -16.63 -4.15 5.08
C VAL A 252 -16.72 -4.99 3.81
N ASP A 253 -16.30 -4.39 2.70
CA ASP A 253 -16.46 -5.00 1.39
C ASP A 253 -15.13 -5.41 0.74
N PHE A 254 -15.18 -6.45 -0.09
CA PHE A 254 -14.05 -7.11 -0.72
C PHE A 254 -14.21 -7.03 -2.23
N GLN A 255 -13.43 -6.15 -2.84
CA GLN A 255 -13.51 -5.88 -4.27
C GLN A 255 -12.35 -6.51 -5.02
N ASN A 256 -12.58 -6.96 -6.26
CA ASN A 256 -11.51 -7.54 -7.08
C ASN A 256 -10.81 -6.45 -7.93
N THR A 257 -11.53 -5.37 -8.25
CA THR A 257 -11.10 -4.34 -9.19
C THR A 257 -11.40 -2.95 -8.65
N ARG A 258 -10.46 -2.00 -8.84
CA ARG A 258 -10.66 -0.59 -8.48
C ARG A 258 -11.29 0.14 -9.66
N HIS A 259 -12.58 -0.09 -9.91
CA HIS A 259 -13.31 0.80 -10.80
C HIS A 259 -13.70 2.03 -10.00
N GLN A 260 -13.28 3.22 -10.44
CA GLN A 260 -13.58 4.48 -9.77
C GLN A 260 -15.10 4.67 -9.63
N HIS A 261 -15.82 4.30 -10.68
CA HIS A 261 -17.28 4.25 -10.74
C HIS A 261 -17.95 3.49 -9.58
N TYR A 262 -17.34 2.41 -9.07
CA TYR A 262 -17.89 1.70 -7.90
C TYR A 262 -17.86 2.58 -6.65
N PHE A 263 -16.77 3.33 -6.43
CA PHE A 263 -16.67 4.22 -5.27
C PHE A 263 -17.61 5.42 -5.42
N ASP A 264 -17.75 5.94 -6.64
CA ASP A 264 -18.58 7.12 -6.91
C ASP A 264 -20.06 6.83 -6.63
N ILE A 265 -20.59 5.68 -7.09
CA ILE A 265 -22.00 5.27 -6.81
C ILE A 265 -22.29 5.21 -5.32
N HIS A 266 -21.39 4.63 -4.52
CA HIS A 266 -21.61 4.50 -3.09
C HIS A 266 -21.51 5.84 -2.36
N LYS A 267 -20.59 6.72 -2.77
CA LYS A 267 -20.51 8.09 -2.27
C LYS A 267 -21.78 8.87 -2.59
N GLU A 268 -22.30 8.77 -3.81
CA GLU A 268 -23.58 9.38 -4.21
C GLU A 268 -24.77 8.85 -3.38
N ALA A 269 -24.73 7.58 -2.96
CA ALA A 269 -25.72 6.98 -2.07
C ALA A 269 -25.57 7.37 -0.57
N GLY A 270 -24.66 8.30 -0.27
CA GLY A 270 -24.41 8.82 1.08
C GLY A 270 -23.52 7.92 1.94
N TRP A 271 -22.79 6.97 1.34
CA TRP A 271 -21.79 6.17 2.07
C TRP A 271 -20.44 6.87 2.09
N LEU A 272 -19.84 6.92 3.27
CA LEU A 272 -18.54 7.51 3.50
C LEU A 272 -17.46 6.43 3.49
N LEU A 273 -16.43 6.63 2.66
CA LEU A 273 -15.34 5.69 2.52
C LEU A 273 -14.32 5.89 3.64
N MET A 274 -14.31 5.03 4.66
CA MET A 274 -13.42 5.17 5.82
C MET A 274 -12.04 4.55 5.63
N TYR A 275 -11.93 3.52 4.78
CA TYR A 275 -10.67 2.84 4.51
C TYR A 275 -10.68 2.12 3.16
N THR A 276 -9.52 2.09 2.51
CA THR A 276 -9.25 1.15 1.41
C THR A 276 -7.88 0.51 1.60
N SER A 277 -7.80 -0.80 1.39
CA SER A 277 -6.51 -1.48 1.46
C SER A 277 -5.66 -1.20 0.22
N GLY A 278 -4.38 -1.00 0.47
CA GLY A 278 -3.36 -0.78 -0.55
C GLY A 278 -2.72 -2.07 -1.08
N SER A 279 -3.22 -3.27 -0.72
CA SER A 279 -2.61 -4.54 -1.10
C SER A 279 -3.01 -4.98 -2.51
N PHE A 280 -2.10 -5.68 -3.21
CA PHE A 280 -2.36 -6.25 -4.53
C PHE A 280 -3.29 -7.47 -4.47
N GLN A 281 -3.24 -8.23 -3.38
CA GLN A 281 -3.93 -9.53 -3.26
C GLN A 281 -5.31 -9.42 -2.62
N THR A 282 -5.51 -8.46 -1.71
CA THR A 282 -6.78 -8.29 -1.00
C THR A 282 -7.17 -6.82 -0.97
N LYS A 283 -8.25 -6.45 -1.68
CA LYS A 283 -8.75 -5.08 -1.74
C LYS A 283 -10.00 -4.95 -0.90
N TRP A 284 -9.81 -4.50 0.33
CA TRP A 284 -10.87 -4.25 1.28
C TRP A 284 -11.25 -2.78 1.24
N ALA A 285 -12.54 -2.48 1.31
CA ALA A 285 -13.08 -1.15 1.55
C ALA A 285 -13.91 -1.20 2.84
N ILE A 286 -13.86 -0.15 3.65
CA ILE A 286 -14.74 0.02 4.80
C ILE A 286 -15.56 1.26 4.55
N TRP A 287 -16.87 1.07 4.48
CA TRP A 287 -17.87 2.10 4.28
C TRP A 287 -18.61 2.36 5.58
N ALA A 288 -19.04 3.60 5.79
CA ALA A 288 -19.81 4.03 6.93
C ALA A 288 -21.00 4.89 6.47
N LYS A 289 -22.17 4.71 7.10
CA LYS A 289 -23.33 5.58 6.87
C LYS A 289 -24.09 5.79 8.16
N GLU A 290 -24.23 7.06 8.54
CA GLU A 290 -25.00 7.46 9.72
C GLU A 290 -26.50 7.38 9.40
N TYR A 291 -27.31 6.96 10.39
CA TYR A 291 -28.76 6.83 10.26
C TYR A 291 -29.44 7.22 11.58
N GLN A 292 -30.72 7.58 11.53
CA GLN A 292 -31.48 7.98 12.71
C GLN A 292 -32.13 6.77 13.41
N ASP A 293 -32.53 6.92 14.68
CA ASP A 293 -33.17 5.84 15.46
C ASP A 293 -34.48 5.31 14.83
N ASP A 294 -35.15 6.13 14.01
CA ASP A 294 -36.39 5.81 13.31
C ASP A 294 -36.19 5.22 11.91
N GLU A 295 -34.94 5.14 11.43
CA GLU A 295 -34.58 4.59 10.13
C GLU A 295 -34.08 3.15 10.24
N GLU A 296 -34.40 2.31 9.25
CA GLU A 296 -33.77 0.99 9.17
C GLU A 296 -32.26 1.13 8.90
N PRO A 297 -31.40 0.30 9.54
CA PRO A 297 -29.96 0.34 9.33
C PRO A 297 -29.62 0.19 7.84
N PRO A 298 -28.91 1.16 7.23
CA PRO A 298 -28.66 1.15 5.81
C PRO A 298 -27.76 -0.02 5.44
N GLN A 299 -28.17 -0.82 4.46
CA GLN A 299 -27.36 -1.92 3.94
C GLN A 299 -26.69 -1.50 2.63
N LEU A 300 -25.37 -1.68 2.53
CA LEU A 300 -24.62 -1.36 1.29
C LEU A 300 -25.11 -2.21 0.11
N TYR A 301 -25.55 -3.43 0.40
CA TYR A 301 -26.15 -4.34 -0.56
C TYR A 301 -27.50 -4.83 -0.05
N SER A 302 -28.55 -4.64 -0.85
CA SER A 302 -29.91 -5.09 -0.52
C SER A 302 -30.08 -6.60 -0.65
N ASP A 303 -29.23 -7.26 -1.46
CA ASP A 303 -29.34 -8.69 -1.78
C ASP A 303 -28.41 -9.57 -0.91
N SER A 304 -29.02 -10.55 -0.24
CA SER A 304 -28.33 -11.55 0.57
C SER A 304 -27.50 -12.53 -0.26
N GLU A 305 -27.81 -12.71 -1.55
CA GLU A 305 -27.03 -13.55 -2.46
C GLU A 305 -25.62 -12.96 -2.66
N HIS A 306 -25.52 -11.64 -2.78
CA HIS A 306 -24.24 -10.94 -2.90
C HIS A 306 -23.34 -11.19 -1.69
N MET A 307 -23.92 -11.10 -0.49
CA MET A 307 -23.27 -11.37 0.78
C MET A 307 -22.79 -12.82 0.92
N LEU A 308 -23.61 -13.79 0.47
CA LEU A 308 -23.22 -15.20 0.46
C LEU A 308 -22.07 -15.47 -0.52
N LYS A 309 -22.15 -14.92 -1.73
CA LYS A 309 -21.12 -15.04 -2.77
C LYS A 309 -19.80 -14.43 -2.32
N HIS A 310 -19.87 -13.28 -1.65
CA HIS A 310 -18.74 -12.60 -1.03
C HIS A 310 -18.09 -13.48 0.05
N GLY A 311 -18.87 -14.00 1.01
CA GLY A 311 -18.35 -14.90 2.05
C GLY A 311 -17.72 -16.18 1.49
N ARG A 312 -18.33 -16.77 0.46
CA ARG A 312 -17.78 -17.95 -0.24
C ARG A 312 -16.43 -17.64 -0.89
N ARG A 313 -16.32 -16.49 -1.54
CA ARG A 313 -15.10 -16.05 -2.23
C ARG A 313 -13.94 -15.88 -1.25
N ILE A 314 -14.17 -15.24 -0.10
CA ILE A 314 -13.14 -15.06 0.93
C ILE A 314 -12.66 -16.42 1.44
N ALA A 315 -13.59 -17.33 1.77
CA ALA A 315 -13.26 -18.69 2.22
C ALA A 315 -12.43 -19.46 1.19
N LEU A 316 -12.83 -19.44 -0.09
CA LEU A 316 -12.08 -20.12 -1.16
C LEU A 316 -10.70 -19.50 -1.40
N THR A 317 -10.59 -18.17 -1.36
CA THR A 317 -9.32 -17.46 -1.56
C THR A 317 -8.34 -17.80 -0.44
N ASN A 318 -8.80 -17.74 0.82
CA ASN A 318 -7.98 -18.07 1.97
C ASN A 318 -7.58 -19.56 1.95
N PHE A 319 -8.50 -20.46 1.59
CA PHE A 319 -8.19 -21.89 1.42
C PHE A 319 -7.12 -22.13 0.36
N ALA A 320 -7.19 -21.46 -0.79
CA ALA A 320 -6.19 -21.58 -1.85
C ALA A 320 -4.81 -21.05 -1.44
N ILE A 321 -4.74 -20.10 -0.49
CA ILE A 321 -3.48 -19.54 0.01
C ILE A 321 -2.89 -20.43 1.12
N PHE A 322 -3.64 -20.64 2.20
CA PHE A 322 -3.12 -21.33 3.40
C PHE A 322 -3.13 -22.85 3.27
N GLY A 323 -4.04 -23.43 2.49
CA GLY A 323 -4.13 -24.88 2.31
C GLY A 323 -2.83 -25.52 1.79
N PRO A 324 -2.26 -25.04 0.67
CA PRO A 324 -0.98 -25.53 0.16
C PRO A 324 0.18 -25.29 1.13
N ILE A 325 0.17 -24.17 1.86
CA ILE A 325 1.21 -23.83 2.85
C ILE A 325 1.19 -24.85 3.99
N ILE A 326 0.01 -25.15 4.55
CA ILE A 326 -0.15 -26.16 5.61
C ILE A 326 0.34 -27.53 5.13
N VAL A 327 -0.07 -27.97 3.93
CA VAL A 327 0.38 -29.26 3.36
C VAL A 327 1.90 -29.29 3.16
N MET A 328 2.48 -28.20 2.68
CA MET A 328 3.94 -28.06 2.52
C MET A 328 4.65 -28.20 3.87
N TYR A 329 4.22 -27.47 4.91
CA TYR A 329 4.84 -27.55 6.24
C TYR A 329 4.67 -28.93 6.90
N ILE A 330 3.53 -29.60 6.70
CA ILE A 330 3.37 -31.00 7.13
C ILE A 330 4.39 -31.90 6.41
N GLY A 331 4.56 -31.73 5.09
CA GLY A 331 5.56 -32.46 4.32
C GLY A 331 7.00 -32.21 4.81
N LEU A 332 7.33 -30.97 5.16
CA LEU A 332 8.64 -30.60 5.73
C LEU A 332 8.87 -31.24 7.10
N ILE A 333 7.86 -31.30 7.96
CA ILE A 333 7.94 -32.01 9.25
C ILE A 333 8.20 -33.51 9.01
N VAL A 334 7.43 -34.15 8.13
CA VAL A 334 7.61 -35.58 7.81
C VAL A 334 9.00 -35.85 7.25
N MET A 335 9.49 -35.01 6.34
CA MET A 335 10.84 -35.11 5.79
C MET A 335 11.91 -34.97 6.88
N ASN A 336 11.76 -34.00 7.79
CA ASN A 336 12.69 -33.79 8.89
C ASN A 336 12.72 -35.00 9.85
N ILE A 337 11.56 -35.56 10.20
CA ILE A 337 11.46 -36.78 11.03
C ILE A 337 12.15 -37.96 10.35
N ASN A 338 11.91 -38.18 9.05
CA ASN A 338 12.54 -39.28 8.31
C ASN A 338 14.06 -39.15 8.24
N LEU A 339 14.59 -37.93 8.09
CA LEU A 339 16.03 -37.68 8.14
C LEU A 339 16.60 -37.93 9.54
N ALA A 340 15.90 -37.46 10.58
CA ALA A 340 16.29 -37.66 11.98
C ALA A 340 16.32 -39.15 12.37
N GLN A 341 15.47 -40.00 11.79
CA GLN A 341 15.51 -41.44 12.02
C GLN A 341 16.86 -42.08 11.63
N THR A 342 17.58 -41.51 10.65
CA THR A 342 18.87 -42.06 10.19
C THR A 342 20.07 -41.62 11.03
N ARG A 343 20.00 -40.45 11.66
CA ARG A 343 21.12 -39.81 12.39
C ARG A 343 20.89 -39.64 13.90
N GLY A 344 19.71 -40.00 14.39
CA GLY A 344 19.21 -39.63 15.72
C GLY A 344 18.56 -38.25 15.72
N MET A 345 17.62 -38.03 16.63
CA MET A 345 16.92 -36.74 16.76
C MET A 345 17.69 -35.80 17.67
N ASP A 346 18.10 -34.64 17.14
CA ASP A 346 18.83 -33.61 17.88
C ASP A 346 17.93 -32.43 18.30
N THR A 347 18.49 -31.45 19.01
CA THR A 347 17.76 -30.25 19.45
C THR A 347 17.26 -29.39 18.28
N LEU A 348 17.96 -29.41 17.15
CA LEU A 348 17.63 -28.62 15.98
C LEU A 348 16.40 -29.21 15.28
N ASP A 349 16.31 -30.53 15.16
CA ASP A 349 15.14 -31.24 14.62
C ASP A 349 13.88 -30.92 15.44
N TRP A 350 13.96 -31.01 16.77
CA TRP A 350 12.85 -30.62 17.66
C TRP A 350 12.42 -29.16 17.49
N THR A 351 13.39 -28.26 17.37
CA THR A 351 13.12 -26.83 17.18
C THR A 351 12.40 -26.59 15.85
N ILE A 352 12.83 -27.24 14.76
CA ILE A 352 12.19 -27.14 13.45
C ILE A 352 10.75 -27.66 13.50
N ILE A 353 10.51 -28.81 14.11
CA ILE A 353 9.17 -29.40 14.25
C ILE A 353 8.23 -28.44 15.02
N ILE A 354 8.70 -27.87 16.13
CA ILE A 354 7.91 -26.91 16.92
C ILE A 354 7.58 -25.66 16.10
N LEU A 355 8.57 -25.06 15.43
CA LEU A 355 8.37 -23.86 14.62
C LEU A 355 7.37 -24.11 13.47
N PHE A 356 7.50 -25.22 12.76
CA PHE A 356 6.57 -25.58 11.68
C PHE A 356 5.17 -25.91 12.22
N GLY A 357 5.08 -26.55 13.40
CA GLY A 357 3.81 -26.78 14.09
C GLY A 357 3.08 -25.48 14.44
N ILE A 358 3.80 -24.46 14.90
CA ILE A 358 3.22 -23.13 15.19
C ILE A 358 2.62 -22.52 13.92
N VAL A 359 3.34 -22.57 12.78
CA VAL A 359 2.84 -22.05 11.49
C VAL A 359 1.58 -22.78 11.05
N ILE A 360 1.54 -24.10 11.15
CA ILE A 360 0.36 -24.90 10.81
C ILE A 360 -0.86 -24.51 11.67
N ILE A 361 -0.65 -24.31 12.98
CA ILE A 361 -1.71 -23.91 13.90
C ILE A 361 -2.22 -22.51 13.58
N GLU A 362 -1.32 -21.56 13.30
CA GLU A 362 -1.66 -20.18 12.93
C GLU A 362 -2.49 -20.14 11.64
N ASP A 363 -2.00 -20.75 10.57
CA ASP A 363 -2.68 -20.79 9.27
C ASP A 363 -4.02 -21.55 9.35
N GLY A 364 -4.04 -22.67 10.09
CA GLY A 364 -5.26 -23.44 10.34
C GLY A 364 -6.32 -22.63 11.08
N TRP A 365 -5.90 -21.81 12.07
CA TRP A 365 -6.78 -20.90 12.79
C TRP A 365 -7.39 -19.83 11.89
N LEU A 366 -6.61 -19.24 10.98
CA LEU A 366 -7.10 -18.26 10.00
C LEU A 366 -8.10 -18.87 9.02
N LEU A 367 -7.83 -20.10 8.53
CA LEU A 367 -8.77 -20.84 7.69
C LEU A 367 -10.10 -21.12 8.39
N MET A 368 -10.04 -21.56 9.66
CA MET A 368 -11.25 -21.81 10.45
C MET A 368 -12.10 -20.54 10.59
N LYS A 369 -11.49 -19.40 10.92
CA LYS A 369 -12.19 -18.10 10.99
C LYS A 369 -12.92 -17.77 9.70
N SER A 370 -12.22 -17.88 8.58
CA SER A 370 -12.81 -17.62 7.26
C SER A 370 -13.95 -18.58 6.92
N GLY A 371 -13.84 -19.85 7.32
CA GLY A 371 -14.90 -20.86 7.15
C GLY A 371 -16.12 -20.58 8.02
N PHE A 372 -15.91 -20.16 9.28
CA PHE A 372 -17.00 -19.76 10.17
C PHE A 372 -17.72 -18.52 9.66
N TYR A 373 -17.01 -17.53 9.13
CA TYR A 373 -17.62 -16.39 8.47
C TYR A 373 -18.54 -16.82 7.33
N TYR A 374 -18.05 -17.66 6.41
CA TYR A 374 -18.90 -18.18 5.32
C TYR A 374 -20.14 -18.93 5.85
N ARG A 375 -19.98 -19.75 6.90
CA ARG A 375 -21.12 -20.45 7.52
C ARG A 375 -22.15 -19.48 8.10
N ARG A 376 -21.72 -18.39 8.73
CA ARG A 376 -22.62 -17.33 9.24
C ARG A 376 -23.38 -16.65 8.11
N MET A 377 -22.70 -16.30 7.01
CA MET A 377 -23.34 -15.70 5.84
C MET A 377 -24.35 -16.65 5.18
N LYS A 378 -24.02 -17.96 5.09
CA LYS A 378 -24.94 -18.99 4.62
C LYS A 378 -26.17 -19.15 5.50
N HIS A 379 -26.02 -19.04 6.81
CA HIS A 379 -27.16 -19.07 7.73
C HIS A 379 -28.05 -17.83 7.57
N ARG A 380 -27.47 -16.63 7.45
CA ARG A 380 -28.22 -15.38 7.19
C ARG A 380 -29.02 -15.43 5.89
N HIS A 381 -28.47 -15.98 4.82
CA HIS A 381 -29.18 -16.17 3.54
C HIS A 381 -30.36 -17.17 3.64
N LYS A 382 -30.25 -18.21 4.48
CA LYS A 382 -31.31 -19.23 4.61
C LYS A 382 -32.51 -18.78 5.44
N ASN A 383 -32.33 -17.74 6.25
CA ASN A 383 -33.32 -17.27 7.22
C ASN A 383 -33.92 -15.90 6.84
N LYS A 384 -33.62 -15.38 5.65
CA LYS A 384 -34.41 -14.36 4.95
C LYS A 384 -35.32 -15.09 3.96
#